data_AF-A0A6P1BCB6-F1
#
_entry.id   AF-A0A6P1BCB6-F1
#
_cell.length_a   1.000
_cell.length_b   1.000
_cell.length_c   1.000
_cell.angle_alpha   90.00
_cell.angle_beta   90.00
_cell.angle_gamma   90.00
#
_symmetry.space_group_name_H-M   'P 1'
#
loop_
_entity.id
_entity.type
_entity.pdbx_description
1 polymer ?
#
loop_
_entity_poly.entity_id
_entity_poly.type
_entity_poly.pdbx_seq_one_letter_code
_entity_poly.pdbx_strand_id
1 'polypeptide(L)'
;MNENLTLAELRSRLDRLGAGGVFSISDHDYERLFGINEVAAAKVAQFARKHRCVSVPGEASVYFRKSKSDAYSSAELVQDAPPISS
;
A
#
# COMPACT_ATOMS: atom_id res chain seq x y z
N MET A 1 20.50 -9.53 8.05
CA MET A 1 19.16 -10.09 8.32
C MET A 1 18.55 -10.39 6.95
N ASN A 2 18.84 -11.57 6.40
CA ASN A 2 18.43 -12.00 5.06
C ASN A 2 17.29 -13.01 5.21
N GLU A 3 16.13 -12.53 5.64
CA GLU A 3 14.93 -13.35 5.69
C GLU A 3 14.13 -12.99 4.45
N ASN A 4 14.11 -13.91 3.48
CA ASN A 4 13.32 -13.78 2.26
C ASN A 4 11.85 -13.59 2.63
N LEU A 5 11.38 -12.35 2.72
CA LEU A 5 10.02 -12.05 3.12
C LEU A 5 9.06 -12.74 2.15
N THR A 6 8.11 -13.49 2.69
CA THR A 6 7.07 -14.16 1.89
C THR A 6 5.77 -13.36 1.92
N LEU A 7 4.88 -13.56 0.94
CA LEU A 7 3.55 -12.95 0.96
C LEU A 7 2.75 -13.32 2.23
N ALA A 8 2.89 -14.55 2.72
CA ALA A 8 2.22 -15.00 3.94
C ALA A 8 2.74 -14.28 5.18
N GLU A 9 4.05 -14.02 5.24
CA GLU A 9 4.66 -13.27 6.33
C GLU A 9 4.29 -11.79 6.25
N LEU A 10 4.36 -11.18 5.07
CA LEU A 10 3.93 -9.80 4.84
C LEU A 10 2.46 -9.62 5.29
N ARG A 11 1.56 -10.52 4.86
CA ARG A 11 0.17 -10.55 5.32
C ARG A 11 0.09 -10.58 6.85
N SER A 12 0.80 -11.51 7.48
CA SER A 12 0.77 -11.68 8.93
C SER A 12 1.29 -10.45 9.69
N ARG A 13 2.22 -9.70 9.11
CA ARG A 13 2.74 -8.45 9.68
C ARG A 13 1.73 -7.30 9.50
N LEU A 14 1.07 -7.19 8.35
CA LEU A 14 0.04 -6.16 8.11
C LEU A 14 -1.25 -6.38 8.92
N ASP A 15 -1.63 -7.63 9.16
CA ASP A 15 -2.79 -7.97 10.00
C ASP A 15 -2.53 -7.65 11.48
N ARG A 16 -1.29 -7.81 11.94
CA ARG A 16 -0.86 -7.46 13.31
C ARG A 16 -0.55 -5.97 13.51
N LEU A 17 -0.53 -5.18 12.43
CA LEU A 17 -0.24 -3.76 12.50
C LEU A 17 -1.35 -3.01 13.23
N GLY A 18 -0.98 -2.34 14.32
CA GLY A 18 -1.89 -1.45 15.06
C GLY A 18 -2.37 -0.28 14.19
N ALA A 19 -3.48 0.35 14.57
CA ALA A 19 -4.04 1.50 13.87
C ALA A 19 -3.01 2.63 13.75
N GLY A 20 -2.79 3.14 12.52
CA GLY A 20 -1.77 4.15 12.24
C GLY A 20 -0.33 3.62 12.21
N GLY A 21 -0.10 2.33 12.48
CA GLY A 21 1.20 1.69 12.38
C GLY A 21 1.72 1.66 10.94
N VAL A 22 3.05 1.60 10.81
CA VAL A 22 3.75 1.58 9.54
C VAL A 22 4.66 0.36 9.49
N PHE A 23 4.67 -0.32 8.35
CA PHE A 23 5.58 -1.42 8.05
C PHE A 23 6.20 -1.19 6.67
N SER A 24 7.50 -1.37 6.51
CA SER A 24 8.19 -1.20 5.23
C SER A 24 8.75 -2.52 4.72
N ILE A 25 8.81 -2.63 3.39
CA ILE A 25 9.56 -3.66 2.68
C ILE A 25 10.61 -2.99 1.79
N SER A 26 11.73 -3.68 1.57
CA SER A 26 12.74 -3.23 0.61
C SER A 26 12.19 -3.28 -0.82
N ASP A 27 12.80 -2.53 -1.73
CA ASP A 27 12.49 -2.62 -3.16
C ASP A 27 12.69 -4.05 -3.68
N HIS A 28 13.78 -4.72 -3.29
CA HIS A 28 14.04 -6.11 -3.64
C HIS A 28 12.90 -7.08 -3.21
N ASP A 29 12.38 -6.92 -1.98
CA ASP A 29 11.21 -7.70 -1.54
C ASP A 29 9.96 -7.33 -2.32
N TYR A 30 9.76 -6.06 -2.65
CA TYR A 30 8.66 -5.61 -3.49
C TYR A 30 8.72 -6.27 -4.88
N GLU A 31 9.86 -6.21 -5.55
CA GLU A 31 10.10 -6.82 -6.86
C GLU A 31 9.87 -8.34 -6.82
N ARG A 32 10.39 -9.02 -5.79
CA ARG A 32 10.24 -10.47 -5.63
C ARG A 32 8.79 -10.89 -5.37
N LEU A 33 8.05 -10.11 -4.58
CA LEU A 33 6.69 -10.46 -4.17
C LEU A 33 5.62 -10.05 -5.20
N PHE A 34 5.85 -8.96 -5.93
CA PHE A 34 4.84 -8.34 -6.79
C PHE A 34 5.28 -8.10 -8.23
N GLY A 35 6.59 -8.15 -8.51
CA GLY A 35 7.20 -7.86 -9.81
C GLY A 35 7.46 -6.36 -10.04
N ILE A 36 8.05 -6.04 -11.20
CA ILE A 36 8.36 -4.66 -11.65
C ILE A 36 7.48 -4.15 -12.79
N ASN A 37 6.41 -4.87 -13.14
CA ASN A 37 5.53 -4.47 -14.25
C ASN A 37 4.54 -3.37 -13.84
N GLU A 38 3.86 -2.78 -14.83
CA GLU A 38 2.87 -1.73 -14.62
C GLU A 38 1.69 -2.15 -13.72
N VAL A 39 1.47 -3.46 -13.57
CA VAL A 39 0.40 -4.04 -12.74
C VAL A 39 0.86 -4.25 -11.30
N ALA A 40 2.17 -4.26 -11.01
CA ALA A 40 2.71 -4.53 -9.68
C ALA A 40 2.24 -3.50 -8.66
N ALA A 41 2.29 -2.21 -9.02
CA ALA A 41 1.81 -1.13 -8.15
C ALA A 41 0.32 -1.29 -7.81
N ALA A 42 -0.50 -1.63 -8.81
CA ALA A 42 -1.92 -1.89 -8.61
C ALA A 42 -2.17 -3.12 -7.72
N LYS A 43 -1.38 -4.20 -7.89
CA LYS A 43 -1.46 -5.39 -7.05
C LYS A 43 -1.08 -5.08 -5.59
N VAL A 44 -0.03 -4.30 -5.37
CA VAL A 44 0.39 -3.89 -4.03
C VAL A 44 -0.64 -2.99 -3.36
N ALA A 45 -1.21 -2.02 -4.09
CA ALA A 45 -2.27 -1.18 -3.57
C ALA A 45 -3.52 -2.01 -3.20
N GLN A 46 -3.92 -2.96 -4.05
CA GLN A 46 -5.04 -3.87 -3.74
C GLN A 46 -4.73 -4.76 -2.54
N PHE A 47 -3.51 -5.30 -2.46
CA PHE A 47 -3.07 -6.11 -1.33
C PHE A 47 -3.13 -5.31 -0.03
N ALA A 48 -2.57 -4.09 0.00
CA ALA A 48 -2.61 -3.19 1.14
C ALA A 48 -4.06 -2.91 1.58
N ARG A 49 -4.93 -2.57 0.62
CA ARG A 49 -6.35 -2.25 0.89
C ARG A 49 -7.10 -3.40 1.56
N LYS A 50 -6.86 -4.65 1.15
CA LYS A 50 -7.46 -5.84 1.81
C LYS A 50 -7.11 -5.93 3.29
N HIS A 51 -5.95 -5.40 3.69
CA HIS A 51 -5.49 -5.35 5.07
C HIS A 51 -5.76 -4.00 5.76
N ARG A 52 -6.63 -3.14 5.22
CA ARG A 52 -6.89 -1.78 5.71
C ARG A 52 -5.61 -0.93 5.79
N CYS A 53 -4.70 -1.16 4.86
CA CYS A 53 -3.47 -0.39 4.70
C CYS A 53 -3.49 0.40 3.40
N VAL A 54 -2.67 1.45 3.36
CA VAL A 54 -2.30 2.16 2.13
C VAL A 54 -0.82 1.88 1.86
N SER A 55 -0.48 1.58 0.61
CA SER A 55 0.92 1.46 0.15
C SER A 55 1.43 2.79 -0.37
N VAL A 56 2.61 3.22 0.07
CA VAL A 56 3.26 4.46 -0.33
C VAL A 56 4.68 4.13 -0.85
N PRO A 57 5.01 4.46 -2.11
CA PRO A 57 6.37 4.30 -2.60
C PRO A 57 7.32 5.30 -1.92
N GLY A 58 8.54 4.89 -1.64
CA GLY A 58 9.64 5.74 -1.20
C GLY A 58 10.95 5.39 -1.90
N GLU A 59 12.03 6.09 -1.54
CA GLU A 59 13.29 6.12 -2.31
C GLU A 59 13.95 4.74 -2.55
N ALA A 60 13.78 3.77 -1.65
CA ALA A 60 14.29 2.40 -1.80
C ALA A 60 13.41 1.34 -1.10
N SER A 61 12.14 1.67 -0.88
CA SER A 61 11.24 0.85 -0.06
C SER A 61 9.79 1.21 -0.31
N VAL A 62 8.90 0.25 -0.10
CA VAL A 62 7.46 0.48 -0.09
C VAL A 62 6.94 0.41 1.34
N TYR A 63 6.22 1.46 1.74
CA TYR A 63 5.63 1.57 3.08
C TYR A 63 4.16 1.18 3.05
N PHE A 64 3.74 0.41 4.05
CA PHE A 64 2.35 0.08 4.32
C PHE A 64 1.92 0.76 5.60
N ARG A 65 0.91 1.62 5.53
CA ARG A 65 0.35 2.31 6.69
C ARG A 65 -1.05 1.82 6.99
N LYS A 66 -1.31 1.33 8.20
CA LYS A 66 -2.65 0.94 8.65
C LYS A 66 -3.53 2.16 8.79
N SER A 67 -4.70 2.16 8.15
CA SER A 67 -5.69 3.20 8.34
C SER A 67 -6.10 3.25 9.81
N LYS A 68 -6.15 4.46 10.38
CA LYS A 68 -6.84 4.67 11.65
C LYS A 68 -8.33 4.53 11.36
N SER A 69 -9.09 3.86 12.24
CA SER A 69 -10.50 3.55 12.01
C SER A 69 -11.40 4.78 11.80
N ASP A 70 -10.85 5.98 11.95
CA ASP A 70 -11.50 7.28 11.75
C ASP A 70 -11.37 7.83 10.31
N ALA A 71 -10.52 7.24 9.46
CA ALA A 71 -10.14 7.80 8.15
C ALA A 71 -10.68 7.01 6.93
N TYR A 72 -11.75 6.23 7.09
CA TYR A 72 -12.43 5.62 5.93
C TYR A 72 -13.47 6.55 5.29
N SER A 73 -13.76 7.71 5.89
CA SER A 73 -14.42 8.82 5.19
C SER A 73 -13.36 9.80 4.69
N SER A 74 -13.48 10.27 3.44
CA SER A 74 -12.62 11.28 2.78
C SER A 74 -11.51 10.74 1.87
N ALA A 75 -11.85 9.80 1.00
CA ALA A 75 -11.21 9.73 -0.31
C ALA A 75 -12.24 9.45 -1.40
N GLU A 76 -13.36 10.19 -1.40
CA GLU A 76 -13.97 10.57 -2.67
C GLU A 76 -13.05 11.64 -3.27
N LEU A 77 -12.16 11.23 -4.18
CA LEU A 77 -11.44 12.13 -5.05
C LEU A 77 -12.48 12.82 -5.93
N VAL A 78 -12.88 14.04 -5.55
CA VAL A 78 -13.60 14.98 -6.41
C VAL A 78 -12.83 15.09 -7.72
N GLN A 79 -13.44 14.61 -8.81
CA GLN A 79 -12.99 14.93 -10.16
C GLN A 79 -13.38 16.39 -10.43
N ASP A 80 -12.44 17.30 -10.22
CA ASP A 80 -12.54 18.69 -10.64
C ASP A 80 -12.41 18.75 -12.17
N ALA A 81 -13.54 18.66 -12.87
CA ALA A 81 -13.63 19.04 -14.27
C ALA A 81 -14.30 20.42 -14.34
N PRO A 82 -13.62 21.46 -14.85
CA PRO A 82 -14.22 22.78 -14.97
C PRO A 82 -15.33 22.77 -16.03
N PRO A 83 -16.45 23.49 -15.82
CA PRO A 83 -17.50 23.60 -16.82
C PRO A 83 -17.00 24.46 -17.99
N ILE A 84 -17.11 23.93 -19.20
CA ILE A 84 -16.90 24.67 -20.45
C ILE A 84 -18.17 25.51 -20.67
N SER A 85 -18.10 26.83 -20.49
CA SER A 85 -19.18 27.73 -20.91
C SER A 85 -19.09 28.02 -22.42
N SER A 86 -20.25 27.92 -23.08
CA SER A 86 -20.50 28.25 -24.49
C SER A 86 -20.47 29.75 -24.76
#